data_AF-A0A973LUI7-F1
#
_entry.id   AF-A0A973LUI7-F1
#
_cell.length_a   1.000
_cell.length_b   1.000
_cell.length_c   1.000
_cell.angle_alpha   90.00
_cell.angle_beta   90.00
_cell.angle_gamma   90.00
#
_symmetry.space_group_name_H-M   'P 1'
#
loop_
_entity.id
_entity.type
_entity.pdbx_description
1 polymer ?
#
loop_
_entity_poly.entity_id
_entity_poly.type
_entity_poly.pdbx_seq_one_letter_code
_entity_poly.pdbx_strand_id
1 'polypeptide(L)'
;MEHEAPDFDPNTPNVARLYDYYLGGKDHFPVDREAAGKILAVAPEVRAAARANRAFLGRAVRHLAEAGIRQFLDIGTGLPTQGNVHEVAAKVAPGSRVVYVDRDPVVLVHARALLTGHGEDTTVIEGDLRKPAEILRDPEVLRTIDFGKPVGVLLVAIMHFIEEADRPDEIIATLREAMAPGSYLVMSHGTSDARPDAVSTGTEVYRNATARLALRGRARIKELFEGFELIEPGVVWLPEWHPDQADTIDFMDRPESSLIVCGVARKN
;
A
#
# COMPACT_ATOMS: atom_id res chain seq x y z
N MET A 1 25.51 -13.44 -18.95
CA MET A 1 24.16 -12.86 -19.02
C MET A 1 24.32 -11.40 -18.68
N GLU A 2 24.26 -10.53 -19.68
CA GLU A 2 24.20 -9.08 -19.44
C GLU A 2 22.93 -8.81 -18.63
N HIS A 3 23.10 -8.25 -17.44
CA HIS A 3 21.99 -7.72 -16.67
C HIS A 3 21.57 -6.45 -17.39
N GLU A 4 20.57 -6.55 -18.27
CA GLU A 4 19.93 -5.38 -18.84
C GLU A 4 19.48 -4.54 -17.64
N ALA A 5 20.06 -3.34 -17.47
CA ALA A 5 19.68 -2.46 -16.39
C ALA A 5 18.16 -2.26 -16.51
N PRO A 6 17.40 -2.44 -15.43
CA PRO A 6 15.96 -2.27 -15.52
C PRO A 6 15.65 -0.90 -16.11
N ASP A 7 14.63 -0.86 -16.96
CA ASP A 7 14.23 0.33 -17.72
C ASP A 7 13.83 1.45 -16.75
N PHE A 8 14.84 2.24 -16.35
CA PHE A 8 14.75 3.25 -15.31
C PHE A 8 14.67 4.62 -15.97
N ASP A 9 13.52 5.27 -15.82
CA ASP A 9 13.32 6.64 -16.28
C ASP A 9 13.36 7.65 -15.12
N PRO A 10 14.42 8.48 -15.01
CA PRO A 10 14.49 9.56 -14.03
C PRO A 10 13.67 10.80 -14.42
N ASN A 11 13.09 10.85 -15.63
CA ASN A 11 12.45 12.03 -16.19
C ASN A 11 10.91 11.96 -16.20
N THR A 12 10.32 10.80 -15.95
CA THR A 12 8.87 10.67 -15.74
C THR A 12 8.57 10.60 -14.24
N PRO A 13 7.69 11.45 -13.67
CA PRO A 13 7.29 11.36 -12.27
C PRO A 13 6.84 9.95 -11.89
N ASN A 14 7.34 9.42 -10.79
CA ASN A 14 7.00 8.06 -10.35
C ASN A 14 6.22 8.09 -9.04
N VAL A 15 5.17 7.27 -8.94
CA VAL A 15 4.28 7.27 -7.77
C VAL A 15 4.96 6.86 -6.45
N ALA A 16 5.91 5.93 -6.47
CA ALA A 16 6.70 5.56 -5.29
C ALA A 16 7.66 6.69 -4.87
N ARG A 17 8.31 7.34 -5.84
CA ARG A 17 9.20 8.50 -5.59
C ARG A 17 8.44 9.74 -5.09
N LEU A 18 7.24 9.97 -5.62
CA LEU A 18 6.33 11.00 -5.13
C LEU A 18 5.95 10.75 -3.67
N TYR A 19 5.61 9.50 -3.33
CA TYR A 19 5.27 9.11 -1.97
C TYR A 19 6.46 9.28 -1.00
N ASP A 20 7.66 8.88 -1.42
CA ASP A 20 8.91 9.12 -0.67
C ASP A 20 9.14 10.63 -0.42
N TYR A 21 8.95 11.47 -1.44
CA TYR A 21 9.04 12.93 -1.28
C TYR A 21 8.04 13.49 -0.26
N TYR A 22 6.79 12.99 -0.25
CA TYR A 22 5.78 13.43 0.73
C TYR A 22 6.17 13.06 2.15
N LEU A 23 6.80 11.90 2.35
CA LEU A 23 7.36 11.45 3.62
C LEU A 23 8.64 12.18 4.04
N GLY A 24 9.22 13.00 3.15
CA GLY A 24 10.47 13.70 3.42
C GLY A 24 11.70 12.80 3.24
N GLY A 25 11.57 11.73 2.46
CA GLY A 25 12.69 10.92 2.00
C GLY A 25 13.58 11.68 1.02
N LYS A 26 14.49 10.94 0.39
CA LYS A 26 15.53 11.50 -0.51
C LYS A 26 15.60 10.79 -1.86
N ASP A 27 14.85 9.71 -2.04
CA ASP A 27 14.94 8.79 -3.17
C ASP A 27 13.98 9.25 -4.29
N HIS A 28 14.16 10.51 -4.71
CA HIS A 28 13.32 11.18 -5.69
C HIS A 28 14.11 12.18 -6.56
N PHE A 29 13.67 12.35 -7.81
CA PHE A 29 14.33 13.20 -8.81
C PHE A 29 13.66 14.58 -8.93
N PRO A 30 14.26 15.53 -9.66
CA PRO A 30 13.67 16.86 -9.85
C PRO A 30 12.22 16.82 -10.38
N VAL A 31 11.91 15.91 -11.30
CA VAL A 31 10.57 15.77 -11.90
C VAL A 31 9.52 15.33 -10.89
N ASP A 32 9.90 14.45 -9.94
CA ASP A 32 9.01 14.03 -8.85
C ASP A 32 8.74 15.22 -7.92
N ARG A 33 9.76 16.02 -7.59
CA ARG A 33 9.60 17.21 -6.74
C ARG A 33 8.69 18.26 -7.38
N GLU A 34 8.81 18.47 -8.69
CA GLU A 34 7.96 19.40 -9.42
C GLU A 34 6.50 18.94 -9.42
N ALA A 35 6.26 17.66 -9.74
CA ALA A 35 4.93 17.07 -9.71
C ALA A 35 4.32 17.11 -8.29
N ALA A 36 5.09 16.73 -7.27
CA ALA A 36 4.68 16.83 -5.87
C ALA A 36 4.38 18.28 -5.45
N GLY A 37 5.16 19.26 -5.93
CA GLY A 37 4.91 20.68 -5.67
C GLY A 37 3.55 21.16 -6.19
N LYS A 38 3.14 20.69 -7.37
CA LYS A 38 1.81 20.97 -7.94
C LYS A 38 0.68 20.40 -7.08
N ILE A 39 0.86 19.18 -6.56
CA ILE A 39 -0.09 18.56 -5.61
C ILE A 39 -0.14 19.34 -4.29
N LEU A 40 1.01 19.66 -3.71
CA LEU A 40 1.09 20.35 -2.42
C LEU A 40 0.52 21.78 -2.47
N ALA A 41 0.50 22.41 -3.65
CA ALA A 41 -0.13 23.71 -3.82
C ALA A 41 -1.67 23.67 -3.66
N VAL A 42 -2.30 22.53 -3.96
CA VAL A 42 -3.77 22.37 -3.87
C VAL A 42 -4.20 21.50 -2.68
N ALA A 43 -3.35 20.58 -2.24
CA ALA A 43 -3.58 19.70 -1.09
C ALA A 43 -2.32 19.65 -0.20
N PRO A 44 -2.04 20.71 0.60
CA PRO A 44 -0.89 20.74 1.50
C PRO A 44 -0.85 19.59 2.52
N GLU A 45 -2.02 19.03 2.85
CA GLU A 45 -2.22 17.96 3.83
C GLU A 45 -1.60 16.63 3.40
N VAL A 46 -1.26 16.46 2.12
CA VAL A 46 -0.72 15.20 1.56
C VAL A 46 0.51 14.70 2.32
N ARG A 47 1.36 15.59 2.83
CA ARG A 47 2.52 15.19 3.66
C ARG A 47 2.08 14.52 4.97
N ALA A 48 1.10 15.11 5.65
CA ALA A 48 0.55 14.55 6.88
C ALA A 48 -0.26 13.27 6.58
N ALA A 49 -0.99 13.24 5.46
CA ALA A 49 -1.71 12.05 5.00
C ALA A 49 -0.76 10.86 4.73
N ALA A 50 0.39 11.08 4.08
CA ALA A 50 1.37 10.04 3.83
C ALA A 50 1.92 9.44 5.15
N ARG A 51 2.20 10.28 6.16
CA ARG A 51 2.61 9.81 7.49
C ARG A 51 1.49 9.04 8.19
N ALA A 52 0.26 9.56 8.18
CA ALA A 52 -0.90 8.90 8.76
C ALA A 52 -1.16 7.53 8.10
N ASN A 53 -0.90 7.40 6.79
CA ASN A 53 -1.04 6.14 6.07
C ASN A 53 0.02 5.11 6.48
N ARG A 54 1.27 5.56 6.71
CA ARG A 54 2.32 4.70 7.29
C ARG A 54 2.00 4.27 8.72
N ALA A 55 1.45 5.18 9.53
CA ALA A 55 0.98 4.84 10.87
C ALA A 55 -0.14 3.77 10.83
N PHE A 56 -1.15 3.97 9.96
CA PHE A 56 -2.21 2.98 9.73
C PHE A 56 -1.66 1.61 9.33
N LEU A 57 -0.72 1.54 8.38
CA LEU A 57 -0.07 0.28 7.99
C LEU A 57 0.53 -0.42 9.22
N GLY A 58 1.28 0.31 10.05
CA GLY A 58 1.87 -0.22 11.26
C GLY A 58 0.83 -0.78 12.23
N ARG A 59 -0.27 -0.06 12.46
CA ARG A 59 -1.37 -0.51 13.33
C ARG A 59 -2.08 -1.73 12.78
N ALA A 60 -2.38 -1.76 11.48
CA ALA A 60 -3.03 -2.89 10.83
C ALA A 60 -2.16 -4.16 10.87
N VAL A 61 -0.87 -4.04 10.57
CA VAL A 61 0.08 -5.18 10.65
C VAL A 61 0.20 -5.70 12.08
N ARG A 62 0.32 -4.79 13.07
CA ARG A 62 0.34 -5.17 14.49
C ARG A 62 -0.93 -5.92 14.89
N HIS A 63 -2.09 -5.37 14.55
CA HIS A 63 -3.39 -5.99 14.83
C HIS A 63 -3.51 -7.39 14.21
N LEU A 64 -3.13 -7.57 12.94
CA LEU A 64 -3.11 -8.87 12.27
C LEU A 64 -2.15 -9.86 12.97
N ALA A 65 -0.95 -9.41 13.35
CA ALA A 65 0.02 -10.24 14.05
C ALA A 65 -0.48 -10.68 15.44
N GLU A 66 -1.12 -9.78 16.19
CA GLU A 66 -1.79 -10.07 17.46
C GLU A 66 -2.96 -11.05 17.27
N ALA A 67 -3.70 -10.94 16.16
CA ALA A 67 -4.76 -11.86 15.76
C ALA A 67 -4.25 -13.22 15.24
N GLY A 68 -2.94 -13.46 15.27
CA GLY A 68 -2.34 -14.76 14.93
C GLY A 68 -1.82 -14.90 13.50
N ILE A 69 -1.88 -13.84 12.68
CA ILE A 69 -1.29 -13.87 11.33
C ILE A 69 0.24 -13.92 11.42
N ARG A 70 0.84 -14.78 10.59
CA ARG A 70 2.29 -15.01 10.52
C ARG A 70 2.85 -14.87 9.11
N GLN A 71 2.01 -14.51 8.14
CA GLN A 71 2.36 -14.44 6.73
C GLN A 71 1.74 -13.17 6.14
N PHE A 72 2.53 -12.37 5.44
CA PHE A 72 2.08 -11.12 4.86
C PHE A 72 2.50 -11.04 3.39
N LEU A 73 1.56 -10.63 2.54
CA LEU A 73 1.78 -10.33 1.13
C LEU A 73 1.50 -8.84 0.93
N ASP A 74 2.55 -8.04 0.80
CA ASP A 74 2.48 -6.59 0.66
C ASP A 74 2.65 -6.18 -0.81
N ILE A 75 1.56 -5.79 -1.47
CA ILE A 75 1.55 -5.49 -2.91
C ILE A 75 1.49 -3.98 -3.14
N GLY A 76 2.47 -3.45 -3.86
CA GLY A 76 2.74 -2.02 -3.94
C GLY A 76 3.54 -1.52 -2.74
N THR A 77 4.59 -2.26 -2.35
CA THR A 77 5.40 -1.96 -1.15
C THR A 77 5.99 -0.55 -1.15
N GLY A 78 6.27 0.01 -2.33
CA GLY A 78 6.92 1.31 -2.47
C GLY A 78 8.35 1.34 -1.93
N LEU A 79 8.96 2.52 -1.94
CA LEU A 79 10.32 2.68 -1.44
C LEU A 79 10.40 2.35 0.06
N PRO A 80 11.46 1.66 0.52
CA PRO A 80 11.63 1.34 1.93
C PRO A 80 11.64 2.58 2.83
N THR A 81 10.96 2.50 3.97
CA THR A 81 10.85 3.59 4.95
C THR A 81 11.05 3.05 6.37
N GLN A 82 10.85 3.86 7.42
CA GLN A 82 10.84 3.34 8.79
C GLN A 82 9.56 2.54 9.06
N GLY A 83 9.68 1.43 9.81
CA GLY A 83 8.53 0.62 10.19
C GLY A 83 8.01 -0.21 9.02
N ASN A 84 8.91 -0.94 8.34
CA ASN A 84 8.53 -1.86 7.28
C ASN A 84 7.68 -3.02 7.84
N VAL A 85 6.86 -3.64 7.01
CA VAL A 85 5.88 -4.68 7.44
C VAL A 85 6.57 -5.79 8.24
N HIS A 86 7.72 -6.27 7.77
CA HIS A 86 8.50 -7.31 8.42
C HIS A 86 9.04 -6.89 9.79
N GLU A 87 9.46 -5.64 9.95
CA GLU A 87 9.92 -5.08 11.23
C GLU A 87 8.76 -4.96 12.23
N VAL A 88 7.59 -4.51 11.77
CA VAL A 88 6.40 -4.36 12.61
C VAL A 88 5.88 -5.74 13.03
N ALA A 89 5.76 -6.68 12.09
CA ALA A 89 5.32 -8.04 12.36
C ALA A 89 6.27 -8.76 13.32
N ALA A 90 7.59 -8.66 13.11
CA ALA A 90 8.58 -9.33 13.96
C ALA A 90 8.59 -8.85 15.41
N LYS A 91 8.19 -7.59 15.68
CA LYS A 91 8.06 -7.07 17.06
C LYS A 91 6.96 -7.77 17.86
N VAL A 92 5.91 -8.24 17.19
CA VAL A 92 4.77 -8.94 17.82
C VAL A 92 4.93 -10.45 17.72
N ALA A 93 5.33 -10.93 16.55
CA ALA A 93 5.40 -12.33 16.18
C ALA A 93 6.70 -12.61 15.43
N PRO A 94 7.82 -12.87 16.14
CA PRO A 94 9.08 -13.29 15.53
C PRO A 94 8.89 -14.51 14.62
N GLY A 95 9.60 -14.55 13.50
CA GLY A 95 9.45 -15.60 12.48
C GLY A 95 8.25 -15.40 11.55
N SER A 96 7.62 -14.22 11.55
CA SER A 96 6.64 -13.86 10.53
C SER A 96 7.29 -13.77 9.16
N ARG A 97 6.59 -14.29 8.15
CA ARG A 97 7.03 -14.31 6.76
C ARG A 97 6.41 -13.16 5.98
N VAL A 98 7.18 -12.48 5.14
CA VAL A 98 6.72 -11.34 4.36
C VAL A 98 7.23 -11.42 2.93
N VAL A 99 6.31 -11.30 1.97
CA VAL A 99 6.67 -11.08 0.57
C VAL A 99 6.25 -9.67 0.19
N TYR A 100 7.22 -8.88 -0.22
CA TYR A 100 6.98 -7.58 -0.85
C TYR A 100 6.85 -7.75 -2.37
N VAL A 101 5.92 -7.02 -2.97
CA VAL A 101 5.70 -7.02 -4.40
C VAL A 101 5.66 -5.59 -4.88
N ASP A 102 6.47 -5.27 -5.89
CA ASP A 102 6.39 -4.01 -6.61
C ASP A 102 6.73 -4.22 -8.08
N ARG A 103 6.31 -3.32 -8.94
CA ARG A 103 6.70 -3.32 -10.36
C ARG A 103 7.77 -2.30 -10.67
N ASP A 104 8.06 -1.39 -9.73
CA ASP A 104 9.09 -0.37 -9.91
C ASP A 104 10.48 -0.98 -9.67
N PRO A 105 11.36 -1.00 -10.67
CA PRO A 105 12.70 -1.57 -10.51
C PRO A 105 13.55 -0.87 -9.45
N VAL A 106 13.36 0.43 -9.23
CA VAL A 106 14.05 1.17 -8.16
C VAL A 106 13.61 0.65 -6.81
N VAL A 107 12.30 0.45 -6.62
CA VAL A 107 11.78 -0.16 -5.39
C VAL A 107 12.40 -1.53 -5.17
N LEU A 108 12.46 -2.38 -6.19
CA LEU A 108 13.04 -3.71 -6.09
C LEU A 108 14.53 -3.69 -5.71
N VAL A 109 15.32 -2.76 -6.28
CA VAL A 109 16.74 -2.60 -5.94
C VAL A 109 16.90 -2.18 -4.48
N HIS A 110 16.15 -1.18 -4.02
CA HIS A 110 16.22 -0.69 -2.63
C HIS A 110 15.73 -1.75 -1.64
N ALA A 111 14.64 -2.47 -1.96
CA ALA A 111 14.11 -3.55 -1.14
C ALA A 111 15.12 -4.71 -1.02
N ARG A 112 15.73 -5.17 -2.12
CA ARG A 112 16.76 -6.22 -2.08
C ARG A 112 17.96 -5.82 -1.23
N ALA A 113 18.40 -4.56 -1.34
CA ALA A 113 19.47 -4.03 -0.50
C ALA A 113 19.08 -4.05 0.99
N LEU A 114 17.88 -3.57 1.34
CA LEU A 114 17.37 -3.58 2.72
C LEU A 114 17.29 -5.01 3.29
N LEU A 115 16.81 -5.97 2.49
CA LEU A 115 16.56 -7.33 2.93
C LEU A 115 17.82 -8.20 3.00
N THR A 116 18.97 -7.68 2.59
CA THR A 116 20.25 -8.39 2.72
C THR A 116 20.49 -8.74 4.19
N GLY A 117 20.61 -10.04 4.49
CA GLY A 117 20.83 -10.56 5.84
C GLY A 117 19.57 -10.86 6.68
N HIS A 118 18.35 -10.65 6.14
CA HIS A 118 17.08 -10.88 6.85
C HIS A 118 16.54 -12.33 6.74
N GLY A 119 17.36 -13.27 6.25
CA GLY A 119 17.00 -14.69 6.13
C GLY A 119 15.99 -14.98 5.01
N GLU A 120 15.46 -16.21 4.98
CA GLU A 120 14.55 -16.68 3.94
C GLU A 120 13.07 -16.30 4.18
N ASP A 121 12.75 -15.75 5.34
CA ASP A 121 11.38 -15.43 5.75
C ASP A 121 10.87 -14.11 5.14
N THR A 122 11.76 -13.25 4.66
CA THR A 122 11.39 -12.00 3.99
C THR A 122 12.03 -11.90 2.62
N THR A 123 11.22 -11.71 1.59
CA THR A 123 11.71 -11.57 0.19
C THR A 123 10.94 -10.47 -0.55
N VAL A 124 11.43 -10.12 -1.73
CA VAL A 124 10.80 -9.16 -2.63
C VAL A 124 10.80 -9.69 -4.05
N ILE A 125 9.67 -9.59 -4.73
CA ILE A 125 9.51 -10.00 -6.14
C ILE A 125 9.01 -8.84 -7.00
N GLU A 126 9.32 -8.92 -8.29
CA GLU A 126 8.68 -8.06 -9.28
C GLU A 126 7.26 -8.56 -9.55
N GLY A 127 6.27 -7.69 -9.48
CA GLY A 127 4.90 -8.08 -9.77
C GLY A 127 3.95 -6.91 -10.01
N ASP A 128 2.97 -7.13 -10.87
CA ASP A 128 1.96 -6.16 -11.23
C ASP A 128 0.62 -6.54 -10.61
N LEU A 129 0.04 -5.67 -9.78
CA LEU A 129 -1.25 -5.90 -9.12
C LEU A 129 -2.40 -6.12 -10.12
N ARG A 130 -2.27 -5.65 -11.37
CA ARG A 130 -3.23 -5.90 -12.45
C ARG A 130 -3.21 -7.36 -12.94
N LYS A 131 -2.19 -8.12 -12.53
CA LYS A 131 -1.99 -9.54 -12.85
C LYS A 131 -1.83 -10.36 -11.56
N PRO A 132 -2.82 -10.35 -10.66
CA PRO A 132 -2.68 -10.96 -9.33
C PRO A 132 -2.40 -12.47 -9.40
N ALA A 133 -2.92 -13.17 -10.42
CA ALA A 133 -2.66 -14.58 -10.62
C ALA A 133 -1.20 -14.91 -10.99
N GLU A 134 -0.44 -13.96 -11.53
CA GLU A 134 1.01 -14.12 -11.76
C GLU A 134 1.75 -14.01 -10.43
N ILE A 135 1.43 -13.00 -9.61
CA ILE A 135 1.98 -12.82 -8.25
C ILE A 135 1.75 -14.08 -7.40
N LEU A 136 0.52 -14.59 -7.38
CA LEU A 136 0.14 -15.74 -6.55
C LEU A 136 0.83 -17.05 -6.98
N ARG A 137 1.31 -17.14 -8.23
CA ARG A 137 2.00 -18.33 -8.77
C ARG A 137 3.51 -18.17 -8.78
N ASP A 138 4.04 -17.01 -8.39
CA ASP A 138 5.46 -16.78 -8.35
C ASP A 138 6.14 -17.79 -7.41
N PRO A 139 7.23 -18.45 -7.84
CA PRO A 139 7.91 -19.46 -7.03
C PRO A 139 8.41 -18.93 -5.68
N GLU A 140 8.88 -17.69 -5.60
CA GLU A 140 9.35 -17.09 -4.35
C GLU A 140 8.19 -16.75 -3.41
N VAL A 141 7.04 -16.33 -3.97
CA VAL A 141 5.80 -16.19 -3.19
C VAL A 141 5.39 -17.55 -2.61
N LEU A 142 5.34 -18.61 -3.42
CA LEU A 142 4.92 -19.95 -2.98
C LEU A 142 5.92 -20.61 -2.02
N ARG A 143 7.21 -20.27 -2.12
CA ARG A 143 8.24 -20.70 -1.16
C ARG A 143 8.05 -20.05 0.21
N THR A 144 7.58 -18.80 0.23
CA THR A 144 7.51 -17.98 1.44
C THR A 144 6.12 -17.98 2.09
N ILE A 145 5.05 -18.08 1.30
CA ILE A 145 3.66 -17.98 1.75
C ILE A 145 2.94 -19.30 1.50
N ASP A 146 2.50 -19.94 2.57
CA ASP A 146 1.58 -21.07 2.57
C ASP A 146 0.13 -20.56 2.57
N PHE A 147 -0.48 -20.49 1.38
CA PHE A 147 -1.88 -20.08 1.19
C PHE A 147 -2.91 -21.07 1.76
N GLY A 148 -2.47 -22.25 2.22
CA GLY A 148 -3.30 -23.15 3.03
C GLY A 148 -3.50 -22.65 4.47
N LYS A 149 -2.78 -21.60 4.88
CA LYS A 149 -2.87 -20.96 6.19
C LYS A 149 -3.27 -19.48 6.04
N PRO A 150 -3.80 -18.86 7.11
CA PRO A 150 -4.14 -17.44 7.11
C PRO A 150 -2.98 -16.53 6.67
N VAL A 151 -3.27 -15.57 5.80
CA VAL A 151 -2.35 -14.56 5.28
C VAL A 151 -2.94 -13.15 5.40
N GLY A 152 -2.11 -12.16 5.70
CA GLY A 152 -2.47 -10.75 5.57
C GLY A 152 -2.08 -10.22 4.19
N VAL A 153 -3.05 -9.93 3.33
CA VAL A 153 -2.82 -9.25 2.06
C VAL A 153 -2.97 -7.74 2.27
N LEU A 154 -1.93 -6.98 1.94
CA LEU A 154 -1.86 -5.54 2.16
C LEU A 154 -1.88 -4.83 0.79
N LEU A 155 -2.91 -4.01 0.58
CA LEU A 155 -3.11 -3.14 -0.57
C LEU A 155 -3.14 -1.68 -0.10
N VAL A 156 -2.06 -1.25 0.54
CA VAL A 156 -1.98 0.06 1.20
C VAL A 156 -1.44 1.10 0.21
N ALA A 157 -2.23 2.13 -0.07
CA ALA A 157 -1.93 3.20 -1.02
C ALA A 157 -1.59 2.76 -2.46
N ILE A 158 -2.21 1.66 -2.94
CA ILE A 158 -1.98 1.14 -4.30
C ILE A 158 -3.25 1.10 -5.15
N MET A 159 -4.42 0.78 -4.57
CA MET A 159 -5.65 0.55 -5.34
C MET A 159 -6.21 1.82 -6.03
N HIS A 160 -5.78 3.01 -5.62
CA HIS A 160 -6.10 4.27 -6.31
C HIS A 160 -5.27 4.49 -7.58
N PHE A 161 -4.40 3.55 -7.96
CA PHE A 161 -3.72 3.50 -9.25
C PHE A 161 -4.28 2.43 -10.21
N ILE A 162 -5.31 1.70 -9.78
CA ILE A 162 -6.01 0.70 -10.59
C ILE A 162 -7.25 1.38 -11.18
N GLU A 163 -7.34 1.47 -12.51
CA GLU A 163 -8.49 2.07 -13.20
C GLU A 163 -9.66 1.07 -13.25
N GLU A 164 -10.91 1.51 -13.47
CA GLU A 164 -12.04 0.56 -13.62
C GLU A 164 -11.84 -0.38 -14.81
N ALA A 165 -11.13 0.06 -15.86
CA ALA A 165 -10.75 -0.78 -17.00
C ALA A 165 -9.83 -1.95 -16.61
N ASP A 166 -9.08 -1.83 -15.52
CA ASP A 166 -8.26 -2.91 -14.95
C ASP A 166 -9.07 -3.89 -14.09
N ARG A 167 -10.38 -3.63 -13.91
CA ARG A 167 -11.34 -4.51 -13.21
C ARG A 167 -10.95 -4.76 -11.75
N PRO A 168 -10.98 -3.72 -10.89
CA PRO A 168 -10.51 -3.80 -9.50
C PRO A 168 -11.21 -4.88 -8.66
N ASP A 169 -12.49 -5.14 -8.91
CA ASP A 169 -13.25 -6.18 -8.22
C ASP A 169 -12.71 -7.58 -8.53
N GLU A 170 -12.33 -7.84 -9.79
CA GLU A 170 -11.74 -9.12 -10.22
C GLU A 170 -10.34 -9.32 -9.62
N ILE A 171 -9.56 -8.24 -9.48
CA ILE A 171 -8.25 -8.28 -8.84
C ILE A 171 -8.40 -8.73 -7.38
N ILE A 172 -9.30 -8.08 -6.63
CA ILE A 172 -9.55 -8.43 -5.24
C ILE A 172 -10.16 -9.82 -5.11
N ALA A 173 -11.09 -10.20 -5.99
CA ALA A 173 -11.66 -11.54 -6.01
C ALA A 173 -10.59 -12.62 -6.21
N THR A 174 -9.65 -12.41 -7.13
CA THR A 174 -8.54 -13.34 -7.39
C THR A 174 -7.64 -13.51 -6.16
N LEU A 175 -7.28 -12.40 -5.50
CA LEU A 175 -6.51 -12.45 -4.25
C LEU A 175 -7.30 -13.16 -3.15
N ARG A 176 -8.58 -12.78 -2.96
CA ARG A 176 -9.48 -13.38 -1.97
C ARG A 176 -9.59 -14.89 -2.17
N GLU A 177 -9.75 -15.38 -3.39
CA GLU A 177 -9.90 -16.81 -3.69
C GLU A 177 -8.68 -17.63 -3.26
N ALA A 178 -7.47 -17.09 -3.39
CA ALA A 178 -6.24 -17.76 -2.97
C ALA A 178 -6.03 -17.78 -1.45
N MET A 179 -6.65 -16.87 -0.69
CA MET A 179 -6.46 -16.75 0.76
C MET A 179 -7.20 -17.86 1.53
N ALA A 180 -6.62 -18.45 2.57
CA ALA A 180 -7.36 -19.34 3.48
C ALA A 180 -8.42 -18.59 4.31
N PRO A 181 -9.48 -19.27 4.80
CA PRO A 181 -10.31 -18.75 5.90
C PRO A 181 -9.47 -18.26 7.08
N GLY A 182 -9.87 -17.14 7.67
CA GLY A 182 -9.11 -16.44 8.72
C GLY A 182 -8.02 -15.49 8.22
N SER A 183 -7.81 -15.39 6.91
CA SER A 183 -6.93 -14.38 6.30
C SER A 183 -7.52 -12.97 6.39
N TYR A 184 -6.71 -11.95 6.10
CA TYR A 184 -7.14 -10.55 6.17
C TYR A 184 -6.76 -9.77 4.92
N LEU A 185 -7.63 -8.86 4.51
CA LEU A 185 -7.36 -7.81 3.54
C LEU A 185 -7.22 -6.47 4.28
N VAL A 186 -6.10 -5.79 4.07
CA VAL A 186 -5.86 -4.42 4.56
C VAL A 186 -5.76 -3.51 3.35
N MET A 187 -6.51 -2.42 3.31
CA MET A 187 -6.48 -1.48 2.19
C MET A 187 -6.55 -0.03 2.67
N SER A 188 -5.82 0.84 1.98
CA SER A 188 -6.04 2.29 2.05
C SER A 188 -6.14 2.89 0.65
N HIS A 189 -7.02 3.88 0.50
CA HIS A 189 -7.39 4.42 -0.80
C HIS A 189 -7.64 5.93 -0.71
N GLY A 190 -6.98 6.69 -1.60
CA GLY A 190 -7.21 8.13 -1.72
C GLY A 190 -8.60 8.37 -2.29
N THR A 191 -9.39 9.20 -1.63
CA THR A 191 -10.80 9.38 -1.97
C THR A 191 -11.10 10.76 -2.54
N SER A 192 -12.08 10.83 -3.43
CA SER A 192 -12.65 12.10 -3.90
C SER A 192 -13.46 12.85 -2.82
N ASP A 193 -13.83 12.18 -1.73
CA ASP A 193 -14.78 12.71 -0.74
C ASP A 193 -14.17 13.80 0.15
N ALA A 194 -12.86 13.77 0.37
CA ALA A 194 -12.18 14.69 1.29
C ALA A 194 -11.95 16.08 0.68
N ARG A 195 -11.54 16.14 -0.58
CA ARG A 195 -11.12 17.37 -1.29
C ARG A 195 -11.60 17.36 -2.74
N PRO A 196 -12.92 17.46 -2.98
CA PRO A 196 -13.48 17.43 -4.34
C PRO A 196 -12.92 18.56 -5.23
N ASP A 197 -12.55 19.68 -4.63
CA ASP A 197 -11.89 20.83 -5.28
C ASP A 197 -10.49 20.50 -5.82
N ALA A 198 -9.75 19.60 -5.16
CA ALA A 198 -8.39 19.23 -5.55
C ALA A 198 -8.33 18.04 -6.53
N VAL A 199 -9.43 17.31 -6.72
CA VAL A 199 -9.48 16.08 -7.55
C VAL A 199 -8.98 16.31 -8.96
N SER A 200 -9.44 17.37 -9.65
CA SER A 200 -9.07 17.62 -11.05
C SER A 200 -7.57 17.91 -11.20
N THR A 201 -6.99 18.68 -10.29
CA THR A 201 -5.54 18.97 -10.32
C THR A 201 -4.74 17.72 -9.97
N GLY A 202 -5.19 16.94 -8.98
CA GLY A 202 -4.58 15.68 -8.61
C GLY A 202 -4.51 14.70 -9.78
N THR A 203 -5.64 14.44 -10.43
CA THR A 203 -5.70 13.51 -11.56
C THR A 203 -4.89 14.00 -12.76
N GLU A 204 -4.81 15.32 -13.00
CA GLU A 204 -3.96 15.90 -14.06
C GLU A 204 -2.48 15.64 -13.81
N VAL A 205 -1.99 15.88 -12.60
CA VAL A 205 -0.57 15.68 -12.26
C VAL A 205 -0.19 14.21 -12.42
N TYR A 206 -1.01 13.30 -11.88
CA TYR A 206 -0.75 11.86 -11.97
C TYR A 206 -0.98 11.28 -13.38
N ARG A 207 -1.67 11.99 -14.29
CA ARG A 207 -1.81 11.54 -15.69
C ARG A 207 -0.45 11.43 -16.40
N ASN A 208 0.50 12.27 -16.00
CA ASN A 208 1.85 12.31 -16.54
C ASN A 208 2.86 11.53 -15.69
N ALA A 209 2.40 10.81 -14.66
CA ALA A 209 3.22 9.96 -13.82
C ALA A 209 3.19 8.50 -14.31
N THR A 210 3.99 7.63 -13.68
CA THR A 210 4.04 6.19 -13.99
C THR A 210 2.74 5.44 -13.73
N ALA A 211 1.80 6.02 -12.98
CA ALA A 211 0.45 5.51 -12.82
C ALA A 211 -0.58 6.64 -12.64
N ARG A 212 -1.76 6.45 -13.21
CA ARG A 212 -2.87 7.40 -13.15
C ARG A 212 -3.65 7.26 -11.86
N LEU A 213 -4.14 8.39 -11.34
CA LEU A 213 -4.95 8.40 -10.13
C LEU A 213 -6.43 8.16 -10.47
N ALA A 214 -6.98 7.07 -9.94
CA ALA A 214 -8.39 6.69 -10.00
C ALA A 214 -9.02 6.85 -8.60
N LEU A 215 -9.35 8.10 -8.25
CA LEU A 215 -10.03 8.41 -6.99
C LEU A 215 -11.46 7.90 -7.01
N ARG A 216 -11.88 7.34 -5.87
CA ARG A 216 -13.21 6.76 -5.67
C ARG A 216 -13.88 7.40 -4.46
N GLY A 217 -15.20 7.45 -4.46
CA GLY A 217 -15.96 7.77 -3.25
C GLY A 217 -15.90 6.63 -2.24
N ARG A 218 -16.11 6.92 -0.95
CA ARG A 218 -16.04 5.96 0.15
C ARG A 218 -16.97 4.77 -0.04
N ALA A 219 -18.16 4.98 -0.61
CA ALA A 219 -19.11 3.90 -0.90
C ALA A 219 -18.52 2.86 -1.86
N ARG A 220 -17.93 3.29 -2.98
CA ARG A 220 -17.28 2.39 -3.94
C ARG A 220 -16.05 1.71 -3.35
N ILE A 221 -15.29 2.41 -2.50
CA ILE A 221 -14.14 1.80 -1.79
C ILE A 221 -14.62 0.71 -0.82
N LYS A 222 -15.78 0.89 -0.17
CA LYS A 222 -16.38 -0.13 0.70
C LYS A 222 -16.81 -1.37 -0.08
N GLU A 223 -17.36 -1.21 -1.29
CA GLU A 223 -17.73 -2.32 -2.17
C GLU A 223 -16.54 -3.20 -2.55
N LEU A 224 -15.33 -2.64 -2.66
CA LEU A 224 -14.11 -3.42 -2.92
C LEU A 224 -13.79 -4.44 -1.80
N PHE A 225 -14.39 -4.32 -0.61
CA PHE A 225 -14.29 -5.32 0.45
C PHE A 225 -15.37 -6.42 0.37
N GLU A 226 -16.18 -6.47 -0.69
CA GLU A 226 -17.20 -7.51 -0.86
C GLU A 226 -16.59 -8.92 -0.73
N GLY A 227 -17.33 -9.82 -0.07
CA GLY A 227 -16.86 -11.17 0.25
C GLY A 227 -15.90 -11.26 1.45
N PHE A 228 -15.63 -10.14 2.14
CA PHE A 228 -14.95 -10.10 3.43
C PHE A 228 -15.87 -9.53 4.52
N GLU A 229 -15.56 -9.84 5.77
CA GLU A 229 -16.16 -9.24 6.96
C GLU A 229 -15.30 -8.06 7.42
N LEU A 230 -15.81 -6.83 7.29
CA LEU A 230 -15.10 -5.64 7.75
C LEU A 230 -14.96 -5.67 9.28
N ILE A 231 -13.74 -5.47 9.76
CA ILE A 231 -13.45 -5.27 11.18
C ILE A 231 -13.86 -3.85 11.56
N GLU A 232 -14.59 -3.70 12.66
CA GLU A 232 -14.95 -2.39 13.22
C GLU A 232 -13.70 -1.51 13.36
N PRO A 233 -13.78 -0.20 13.05
CA PRO A 233 -14.96 0.59 12.70
C PRO A 233 -15.36 0.54 11.20
N GLY A 234 -14.85 -0.42 10.42
CA GLY A 234 -15.11 -0.56 9.00
C GLY A 234 -14.20 0.33 8.15
N VAL A 235 -14.78 0.96 7.11
CA VAL A 235 -14.03 1.85 6.20
C VAL A 235 -14.04 3.28 6.74
N VAL A 236 -13.00 3.66 7.46
CA VAL A 236 -12.87 4.94 8.18
C VAL A 236 -11.72 5.81 7.65
N TRP A 237 -11.57 7.05 8.10
CA TRP A 237 -10.39 7.86 7.79
C TRP A 237 -9.16 7.27 8.49
N LEU A 238 -7.96 7.53 7.96
CA LEU A 238 -6.70 7.00 8.50
C LEU A 238 -6.52 7.16 10.03
N PRO A 239 -6.78 8.33 10.64
CA PRO A 239 -6.60 8.50 12.09
C PRO A 239 -7.70 7.84 12.93
N GLU A 240 -8.79 7.38 12.33
CA GLU A 240 -9.93 6.80 13.06
C GLU A 240 -9.80 5.28 13.25
N TRP A 241 -8.99 4.61 12.42
CA TRP A 241 -8.82 3.16 12.52
C TRP A 241 -7.88 2.79 13.67
N HIS A 242 -8.45 2.41 14.82
CA HIS A 242 -7.74 1.99 16.05
C HIS A 242 -6.54 2.88 16.41
N PRO A 243 -6.73 4.19 16.67
CA PRO A 243 -5.63 5.13 16.87
C PRO A 243 -4.78 4.80 18.12
N ASP A 244 -3.47 5.00 17.99
CA ASP A 244 -2.54 5.05 19.13
C ASP A 244 -2.33 6.52 19.57
N GLN A 245 -1.95 6.74 20.84
CA GLN A 245 -1.71 8.10 21.38
C GLN A 245 -0.73 8.94 20.54
N ALA A 246 0.29 8.31 19.94
CA ALA A 246 1.28 9.00 19.10
C ALA A 246 0.70 9.51 17.77
N ASP A 247 -0.38 8.90 17.27
CA ASP A 247 -0.98 9.22 15.97
C ASP A 247 -2.03 10.34 16.07
N THR A 248 -2.53 10.60 17.27
CA THR A 248 -3.51 11.66 17.57
C THR A 248 -2.92 13.07 17.51
N ILE A 249 -1.89 13.32 16.70
CA ILE A 249 -1.32 14.67 16.53
C ILE A 249 -1.78 15.27 15.20
N ASP A 250 -1.73 14.48 14.12
CA ASP A 250 -2.19 14.89 12.81
C ASP A 250 -3.69 14.56 12.66
N PHE A 251 -4.50 15.53 12.26
CA PHE A 251 -5.93 15.39 11.89
C PHE A 251 -6.96 15.10 13.01
N MET A 252 -6.64 15.29 14.30
CA MET A 252 -7.61 15.03 15.40
C MET A 252 -8.98 15.66 15.21
N ASP A 253 -9.03 16.94 14.85
CA ASP A 253 -10.29 17.69 14.79
C ASP A 253 -11.02 17.51 13.45
N ARG A 254 -10.33 17.03 12.42
CA ARG A 254 -10.82 16.89 11.04
C ARG A 254 -10.21 15.65 10.36
N PRO A 255 -10.62 14.43 10.73
CA PRO A 255 -10.10 13.19 10.16
C PRO A 255 -10.15 13.14 8.63
N GLU A 256 -11.17 13.75 8.01
CA GLU A 256 -11.33 13.84 6.55
C GLU A 256 -10.19 14.59 5.85
N SER A 257 -9.47 15.45 6.57
CA SER A 257 -8.29 16.13 6.05
C SER A 257 -7.12 15.17 5.78
N SER A 258 -7.21 13.90 6.21
CA SER A 258 -6.24 12.86 5.88
C SER A 258 -6.31 12.37 4.44
N LEU A 259 -7.30 12.80 3.64
CA LEU A 259 -7.48 12.52 2.20
C LEU A 259 -7.68 11.05 1.78
N ILE A 260 -7.42 10.12 2.70
CA ILE A 260 -7.35 8.68 2.49
C ILE A 260 -8.27 8.02 3.50
N VAL A 261 -9.09 7.09 3.01
CA VAL A 261 -9.83 6.15 3.85
C VAL A 261 -9.12 4.81 3.88
N CYS A 262 -9.37 4.03 4.91
CA CYS A 262 -8.74 2.75 5.15
C CYS A 262 -9.73 1.75 5.76
N GLY A 263 -9.42 0.47 5.63
CA GLY A 263 -10.19 -0.60 6.24
C GLY A 263 -9.38 -1.88 6.36
N VAL A 264 -9.79 -2.71 7.32
CA VAL A 264 -9.27 -4.05 7.55
C VAL A 264 -10.46 -4.99 7.54
N ALA A 265 -10.37 -6.08 6.78
CA ALA A 265 -11.44 -7.05 6.67
C ALA A 265 -10.90 -8.48 6.76
N ARG A 266 -11.69 -9.37 7.34
CA ARG A 266 -11.36 -10.79 7.52
C ARG A 266 -12.07 -11.63 6.46
N LYS A 267 -11.38 -12.61 5.90
CA LYS A 267 -11.98 -13.67 5.09
C LYS A 267 -12.49 -14.76 6.02
N ASN A 268 -13.76 -15.12 5.90
CA ASN A 268 -14.38 -16.22 6.65
C ASN A 268 -14.20 -17.58 5.98
#